data_AF-A0A372EQG0-F1
#
_entry.id   AF-A0A372EQG0-F1
#
_cell.length_a   1.000
_cell.length_b   1.000
_cell.length_c   1.000
_cell.angle_alpha   90.00
_cell.angle_beta   90.00
_cell.angle_gamma   90.00
#
_symmetry.space_group_name_H-M   'P 1'
#
loop_
_entity.id
_entity.type
_entity.pdbx_description
1 polymer ?
#
loop_
_entity_poly.entity_id
_entity_poly.type
_entity_poly.pdbx_seq_one_letter_code
_entity_poly.pdbx_strand_id
1 'polypeptide(L)'
;MAPPAPRHPLDFRFGAQGPKARTVLVYGNCQTPYLARMLSALDDLNDDYRFVAALNHAQPGDAQALPVADEDLHNVALLLRQHEMAPGNPALQAIEARLPPGCPVITFPSYLLNCLWPFECAEPRERHDPAYPTWKRYPTGDLVALEIAETGLSGPIAVAAYMDLSARRMPDLQRRLEDDLDLMRLFDGHCDVRIADHVVANFRDQHMFWTRGHMSAAAMRELARRVADQARRVIGGQAQRAELCLDAAMDFEGMGGVQMPVHPLVADALKLSYCPPDRTYQWATQQWTFYEYIERYIAYDTSW
;
A
#
# COMPACT_ATOMS: atom_id res chain seq x y z
N MET A 1 -22.34 -19.46 -28.29
CA MET A 1 -21.34 -18.73 -27.48
C MET A 1 -21.96 -18.47 -26.14
N ALA A 2 -21.43 -19.06 -25.06
CA ALA A 2 -21.81 -18.63 -23.72
C ALA A 2 -21.38 -17.16 -23.55
N PRO A 3 -22.17 -16.31 -22.90
CA PRO A 3 -21.70 -14.98 -22.52
C PRO A 3 -20.40 -15.12 -21.71
N PRO A 4 -19.43 -14.22 -21.86
CA PRO A 4 -18.26 -14.21 -21.00
C PRO A 4 -18.74 -14.17 -19.55
N ALA A 5 -18.13 -15.00 -18.70
CA ALA A 5 -18.40 -14.97 -17.27
C ALA A 5 -18.29 -13.51 -16.78
N PRO A 6 -19.18 -13.06 -15.87
CA PRO A 6 -19.07 -11.73 -15.31
C PRO A 6 -17.67 -11.56 -14.74
N ARG A 7 -16.95 -10.53 -15.21
CA ARG A 7 -15.62 -10.19 -14.69
C ARG A 7 -15.77 -9.98 -13.19
N HIS A 8 -14.88 -10.60 -12.42
CA HIS A 8 -14.78 -10.34 -10.99
C HIS A 8 -14.61 -8.81 -10.81
N PRO A 9 -15.27 -8.16 -9.84
CA PRO A 9 -15.21 -6.70 -9.65
C PRO A 9 -13.80 -6.15 -9.38
N LEU A 10 -12.78 -7.01 -9.30
CA LEU A 10 -11.36 -6.69 -9.20
C LEU A 10 -10.61 -7.41 -10.34
N ASP A 11 -10.82 -6.97 -11.57
CA ASP A 11 -10.00 -7.38 -12.71
C ASP A 11 -8.68 -6.58 -12.66
N PHE A 12 -7.67 -7.11 -11.96
CA PHE A 12 -6.37 -6.46 -11.83
C PHE A 12 -5.47 -6.63 -13.06
N ARG A 13 -6.05 -6.47 -14.24
CA ARG A 13 -5.37 -6.52 -15.55
C ARG A 13 -5.24 -5.11 -16.12
N PHE A 14 -4.02 -4.74 -16.47
CA PHE A 14 -3.69 -3.43 -17.02
C PHE A 14 -2.86 -3.57 -18.30
N GLY A 15 -2.80 -2.53 -19.12
CA GLY A 15 -2.05 -2.53 -20.37
C GLY A 15 -2.77 -3.30 -21.50
N ALA A 16 -2.00 -4.02 -22.32
CA ALA A 16 -2.49 -4.63 -23.55
C ALA A 16 -3.60 -5.68 -23.29
N GLN A 17 -4.70 -5.60 -24.05
CA GLN A 17 -5.85 -6.52 -23.93
C GLN A 17 -5.90 -7.59 -25.03
N GLY A 18 -4.96 -7.54 -25.98
CA GLY A 18 -4.92 -8.45 -27.12
C GLY A 18 -4.65 -9.91 -26.70
N PRO A 19 -5.16 -10.90 -27.45
CA PRO A 19 -4.97 -12.32 -27.13
C PRO A 19 -3.51 -12.79 -27.28
N LYS A 20 -2.66 -12.00 -27.93
CA LYS A 20 -1.22 -12.27 -28.08
C LYS A 20 -0.37 -11.61 -27.00
N ALA A 21 -0.95 -10.72 -26.19
CA ALA A 21 -0.20 -9.99 -25.18
C ALA A 21 0.42 -10.95 -24.16
N ARG A 22 1.69 -10.73 -23.83
CA ARG A 22 2.42 -11.52 -22.85
C ARG A 22 2.18 -10.96 -21.45
N THR A 23 2.22 -11.81 -20.44
CA THR A 23 1.92 -11.39 -19.06
C THR A 23 3.17 -10.99 -18.30
N VAL A 24 3.15 -9.82 -17.69
CA VAL A 24 3.99 -9.49 -16.53
C VAL A 24 3.13 -9.68 -15.29
N LEU A 25 3.44 -10.71 -14.50
CA LEU A 25 2.71 -11.02 -13.28
C LEU A 25 3.32 -10.24 -12.11
N VAL A 26 2.50 -9.50 -11.36
CA VAL A 26 2.92 -8.69 -10.21
C VAL A 26 2.33 -9.27 -8.94
N TYR A 27 3.13 -10.04 -8.21
CA TYR A 27 2.72 -10.77 -7.02
C TYR A 27 3.08 -10.02 -5.73
N GLY A 28 2.16 -9.92 -4.77
CA GLY A 28 2.42 -9.34 -3.45
C GLY A 28 1.17 -8.84 -2.73
N ASN A 29 1.33 -7.89 -1.81
CA ASN A 29 0.24 -7.32 -1.01
C ASN A 29 -0.59 -6.26 -1.78
N CYS A 30 -1.35 -5.44 -1.05
CA CYS A 30 -2.21 -4.41 -1.62
C CYS A 30 -1.48 -3.34 -2.46
N GLN A 31 -0.15 -3.28 -2.45
CA GLN A 31 0.67 -2.39 -3.29
C GLN A 31 0.71 -2.85 -4.74
N THR A 32 0.55 -4.15 -5.01
CA THR A 32 0.82 -4.71 -6.34
C THR A 32 -0.17 -4.32 -7.44
N PRO A 33 -1.48 -4.14 -7.18
CA PRO A 33 -2.38 -3.62 -8.21
C PRO A 33 -2.00 -2.20 -8.67
N TYR A 34 -1.54 -1.37 -7.73
CA TYR A 34 -1.12 0.00 -8.02
C TYR A 34 0.20 0.04 -8.79
N LEU A 35 1.16 -0.81 -8.39
CA LEU A 35 2.41 -0.97 -9.13
C LEU A 35 2.16 -1.50 -10.54
N ALA A 36 1.31 -2.53 -10.71
CA ALA A 36 0.94 -3.07 -12.01
C ALA A 36 0.29 -2.00 -12.91
N ARG A 37 -0.62 -1.20 -12.34
CA ARG A 37 -1.24 -0.06 -13.05
C ARG A 37 -0.21 0.96 -13.50
N MET A 38 0.73 1.37 -12.64
CA MET A 38 1.78 2.32 -13.02
C MET A 38 2.71 1.76 -14.11
N LEU A 39 3.16 0.52 -13.97
CA LEU A 39 4.04 -0.11 -14.96
C LEU A 39 3.35 -0.33 -16.31
N SER A 40 2.01 -0.42 -16.34
CA SER A 40 1.24 -0.52 -17.58
C SER A 40 1.26 0.75 -18.44
N ALA A 41 1.77 1.86 -17.91
CA ALA A 41 1.96 3.10 -18.68
C ALA A 41 3.20 3.05 -19.59
N LEU A 42 4.09 2.06 -19.41
CA LEU A 42 5.27 1.88 -20.26
C LEU A 42 4.84 1.48 -21.67
N ASP A 43 5.26 2.26 -22.68
CA ASP A 43 4.76 2.14 -24.06
C ASP A 43 5.84 1.80 -25.10
N ASP A 44 7.07 1.55 -24.64
CA ASP A 44 8.24 1.30 -25.49
C ASP A 44 8.86 -0.08 -25.27
N LEU A 45 8.11 -0.98 -24.65
CA LEU A 45 8.53 -2.35 -24.38
C LEU A 45 8.68 -3.15 -25.68
N ASN A 46 9.44 -4.25 -25.63
CA ASN A 46 9.78 -5.04 -26.82
C ASN A 46 8.60 -5.84 -27.41
N ASP A 47 7.45 -5.87 -26.73
CA ASP A 47 6.26 -6.63 -27.10
C ASP A 47 5.02 -5.98 -26.46
N ASP A 48 3.83 -6.47 -26.82
CA ASP A 48 2.60 -6.12 -26.14
C ASP A 48 2.53 -6.84 -24.79
N TYR A 49 2.65 -6.08 -23.71
CA TYR A 49 2.55 -6.62 -22.35
C TYR A 49 1.24 -6.25 -21.67
N ARG A 50 0.66 -7.24 -21.00
CA ARG A 50 -0.37 -7.05 -19.98
C ARG A 50 0.26 -7.18 -18.60
N PHE A 51 -0.16 -6.33 -17.67
CA PHE A 51 0.28 -6.38 -16.29
C PHE A 51 -0.86 -6.92 -15.43
N VAL A 52 -0.63 -8.04 -14.75
CA VAL A 52 -1.64 -8.74 -13.96
C VAL A 52 -1.21 -8.76 -12.51
N ALA A 53 -2.00 -8.18 -11.61
CA ALA A 53 -1.68 -8.23 -10.18
C ALA A 53 -2.27 -9.48 -9.52
N ALA A 54 -1.46 -10.15 -8.72
CA ALA A 54 -1.83 -11.30 -7.90
C ALA A 54 -1.60 -10.97 -6.44
N LEU A 55 -2.66 -11.04 -5.63
CA LEU A 55 -2.58 -10.73 -4.22
C LEU A 55 -2.08 -11.93 -3.41
N ASN A 56 -1.28 -11.67 -2.38
CA ASN A 56 -0.75 -12.67 -1.46
C ASN A 56 -1.66 -12.95 -0.25
N HIS A 57 -2.82 -12.30 -0.18
CA HIS A 57 -3.78 -12.41 0.92
C HIS A 57 -5.21 -12.50 0.38
N ALA A 58 -6.09 -13.12 1.18
CA ALA A 58 -7.52 -13.18 0.91
C ALA A 58 -8.17 -11.80 1.08
N GLN A 59 -9.22 -11.53 0.31
CA GLN A 59 -10.07 -10.37 0.54
C GLN A 59 -11.03 -10.64 1.72
N PRO A 60 -11.62 -9.62 2.36
CA PRO A 60 -12.61 -9.81 3.40
C PRO A 60 -13.78 -10.68 2.90
N GLY A 61 -14.04 -11.77 3.62
CA GLY A 61 -15.05 -12.76 3.26
C GLY A 61 -14.52 -13.98 2.50
N ASP A 62 -13.29 -13.92 1.97
CA ASP A 62 -12.66 -15.04 1.27
C ASP A 62 -11.77 -15.85 2.22
N ALA A 63 -11.72 -17.16 2.00
CA ALA A 63 -10.85 -18.06 2.76
C ALA A 63 -9.39 -18.05 2.25
N GLN A 64 -9.18 -17.68 0.99
CA GLN A 64 -7.88 -17.73 0.30
C GLN A 64 -7.74 -16.55 -0.66
N ALA A 65 -6.51 -16.23 -1.05
CA ALA A 65 -6.26 -15.25 -2.11
C ALA A 65 -6.92 -15.69 -3.43
N LEU A 66 -7.40 -14.73 -4.20
CA LEU A 66 -8.01 -15.00 -5.50
C LEU A 66 -6.97 -15.65 -6.43
N PRO A 67 -7.30 -16.79 -7.08
CA PRO A 67 -6.38 -17.45 -7.98
C PRO A 67 -6.18 -16.62 -9.25
N VAL A 68 -4.96 -16.63 -9.78
CA VAL A 68 -4.66 -16.09 -11.11
C VAL A 68 -5.26 -17.02 -12.17
N ALA A 69 -5.96 -16.44 -13.14
CA ALA A 69 -6.58 -17.17 -14.24
C ALA A 69 -5.51 -17.88 -15.11
N ASP A 70 -5.82 -19.08 -15.59
CA ASP A 70 -4.87 -19.89 -16.38
C ASP A 70 -4.43 -19.17 -17.67
N GLU A 71 -5.33 -18.36 -18.26
CA GLU A 71 -5.01 -17.54 -19.43
C GLU A 71 -3.98 -16.43 -19.15
N ASP A 72 -3.77 -16.01 -17.90
CA ASP A 72 -2.70 -15.06 -17.59
C ASP A 72 -1.39 -15.77 -17.24
N LEU A 73 -1.45 -17.03 -16.78
CA LEU A 73 -0.28 -17.82 -16.39
C LEU A 73 0.41 -18.51 -17.56
N HIS A 74 -0.31 -18.86 -18.63
CA HIS A 74 0.24 -19.65 -19.74
C HIS A 74 1.36 -18.93 -20.53
N ASN A 75 1.45 -17.60 -20.45
CA ASN A 75 2.39 -16.79 -21.24
C ASN A 75 3.04 -15.68 -20.39
N VAL A 76 3.44 -16.03 -19.16
CA VAL A 76 4.17 -15.11 -18.29
C VAL A 76 5.59 -14.92 -18.83
N ALA A 77 5.92 -13.67 -19.15
CA ALA A 77 7.25 -13.25 -19.59
C ALA A 77 8.16 -12.84 -18.44
N LEU A 78 7.57 -12.40 -17.33
CA LEU A 78 8.28 -11.92 -16.15
C LEU A 78 7.36 -12.02 -14.92
N LEU A 79 7.89 -12.53 -13.82
CA LEU A 79 7.29 -12.41 -12.50
C LEU A 79 7.99 -11.28 -11.72
N LEU A 80 7.24 -10.26 -11.36
CA LEU A 80 7.61 -9.27 -10.34
C LEU A 80 7.08 -9.77 -9.00
N ARG A 81 7.98 -10.17 -8.10
CA ARG A 81 7.62 -10.80 -6.81
C ARG A 81 7.96 -9.88 -5.65
N GLN A 82 6.95 -9.42 -4.91
CA GLN A 82 7.19 -8.75 -3.64
C GLN A 82 7.81 -9.73 -2.64
N HIS A 83 8.84 -9.30 -1.92
CA HIS A 83 9.44 -10.10 -0.86
C HIS A 83 8.46 -10.28 0.31
N GLU A 84 8.35 -11.51 0.79
CA GLU A 84 7.55 -11.90 1.95
C GLU A 84 8.46 -12.40 3.07
N MET A 85 8.15 -12.00 4.30
CA MET A 85 8.84 -12.48 5.50
C MET A 85 8.60 -13.96 5.77
N ALA A 86 7.36 -14.40 5.58
CA ALA A 86 6.95 -15.78 5.86
C ALA A 86 7.07 -16.62 4.57
N PRO A 87 7.85 -17.71 4.58
CA PRO A 87 7.90 -18.61 3.44
C PRO A 87 6.61 -19.43 3.34
N GLY A 88 6.34 -19.95 2.13
CA GLY A 88 5.28 -20.95 1.93
C GLY A 88 3.87 -20.39 1.77
N ASN A 89 3.72 -19.15 1.28
CA ASN A 89 2.42 -18.61 0.92
C ASN A 89 1.74 -19.50 -0.16
N PRO A 90 0.55 -20.08 0.11
CA PRO A 90 -0.12 -20.96 -0.85
C PRO A 90 -0.42 -20.28 -2.20
N ALA A 91 -0.67 -18.96 -2.19
CA ALA A 91 -0.92 -18.20 -3.42
C ALA A 91 0.33 -18.16 -4.31
N LEU A 92 1.51 -17.96 -3.72
CA LEU A 92 2.77 -17.99 -4.46
C LEU A 92 3.06 -19.39 -5.00
N GLN A 93 2.90 -20.42 -4.17
CA GLN A 93 3.11 -21.82 -4.58
C GLN A 93 2.21 -22.20 -5.77
N ALA A 94 0.95 -21.78 -5.74
CA ALA A 94 0.01 -22.02 -6.83
C ALA A 94 0.39 -21.28 -8.12
N ILE A 95 1.08 -20.14 -8.04
CA ILE A 95 1.62 -19.43 -9.20
C ILE A 95 2.87 -20.15 -9.70
N GLU A 96 3.86 -20.38 -8.84
CA GLU A 96 5.16 -20.97 -9.18
C GLU A 96 5.01 -22.36 -9.83
N ALA A 97 4.03 -23.16 -9.39
CA ALA A 97 3.73 -24.47 -9.98
C ALA A 97 3.23 -24.41 -11.44
N ARG A 98 2.77 -23.24 -11.90
CA ARG A 98 2.17 -23.03 -13.23
C ARG A 98 2.96 -22.07 -14.11
N LEU A 99 4.06 -21.49 -13.61
CA LEU A 99 4.89 -20.59 -14.41
C LEU A 99 5.60 -21.34 -15.55
N PRO A 100 5.84 -20.68 -16.69
CA PRO A 100 6.69 -21.23 -17.74
C PRO A 100 8.09 -21.58 -17.20
N PRO A 101 8.70 -22.69 -17.66
CA PRO A 101 10.06 -23.05 -17.26
C PRO A 101 11.06 -21.93 -17.55
N GLY A 102 11.87 -21.56 -16.55
CA GLY A 102 12.86 -20.49 -16.69
C GLY A 102 12.26 -19.08 -16.74
N CYS A 103 10.98 -18.90 -16.36
CA CYS A 103 10.38 -17.58 -16.22
C CYS A 103 11.27 -16.71 -15.31
N PRO A 104 11.75 -15.55 -15.79
CA PRO A 104 12.56 -14.66 -14.98
C PRO A 104 11.74 -14.10 -13.83
N VAL A 105 12.40 -13.90 -12.69
CA VAL A 105 11.81 -13.34 -11.48
C VAL A 105 12.64 -12.13 -11.07
N ILE A 106 11.96 -11.01 -10.79
CA ILE A 106 12.56 -9.82 -10.18
C ILE A 106 11.85 -9.60 -8.85
N THR A 107 12.63 -9.47 -7.79
CA THR A 107 12.15 -9.29 -6.43
C THR A 107 12.20 -7.83 -6.00
N PHE A 108 11.15 -7.38 -5.31
CA PHE A 108 11.07 -6.01 -4.78
C PHE A 108 10.52 -5.99 -3.34
N PRO A 109 10.91 -5.02 -2.51
CA PRO A 109 10.49 -4.94 -1.12
C PRO A 109 9.07 -4.40 -0.99
N SER A 110 8.47 -4.59 0.18
CA SER A 110 7.25 -3.85 0.56
C SER A 110 7.62 -2.50 1.18
N TYR A 111 6.82 -1.47 0.89
CA TYR A 111 6.84 -0.24 1.67
C TYR A 111 6.06 -0.46 2.97
N LEU A 112 6.74 -0.46 4.11
CA LEU A 112 6.12 -0.65 5.42
C LEU A 112 6.79 0.25 6.45
N LEU A 113 6.04 1.15 7.09
CA LEU A 113 6.53 2.01 8.16
C LEU A 113 5.50 2.07 9.29
N ASN A 114 5.86 1.63 10.48
CA ASN A 114 4.96 1.51 11.62
C ASN A 114 5.10 2.70 12.60
N CYS A 115 6.27 3.33 12.65
CA CYS A 115 6.62 4.33 13.67
C CYS A 115 5.73 5.60 13.63
N LEU A 116 5.05 5.88 12.52
CA LEU A 116 4.15 7.04 12.38
C LEU A 116 2.84 6.90 13.17
N TRP A 117 2.41 5.67 13.46
CA TRP A 117 1.14 5.39 14.15
C TRP A 117 1.38 4.43 15.33
N PRO A 118 2.04 4.90 16.40
CA PRO A 118 2.50 4.04 17.51
C PRO A 118 1.37 3.39 18.30
N PHE A 119 0.14 3.90 18.19
CA PHE A 119 -1.04 3.40 18.88
C PHE A 119 -1.96 2.58 17.96
N GLU A 120 -1.59 2.34 16.70
CA GLU A 120 -2.40 1.55 15.77
C GLU A 120 -2.66 0.13 16.32
N CYS A 121 -3.90 -0.33 16.23
CA CYS A 121 -4.28 -1.70 16.52
C CYS A 121 -5.39 -2.20 15.57
N ALA A 122 -5.83 -3.44 15.78
CA ALA A 122 -7.07 -3.90 15.15
C ALA A 122 -8.24 -3.07 15.68
N GLU A 123 -9.22 -2.75 14.83
CA GLU A 123 -10.46 -2.06 15.23
C GLU A 123 -11.46 -3.10 15.78
N PRO A 124 -11.71 -3.15 17.11
CA PRO A 124 -12.57 -4.18 17.70
C PRO A 124 -14.06 -3.87 17.57
N ARG A 125 -14.45 -2.63 17.23
CA ARG A 125 -15.86 -2.25 17.12
C ARG A 125 -16.43 -2.85 15.84
N GLU A 126 -17.17 -3.94 15.97
CA GLU A 126 -17.93 -4.61 14.90
C GLU A 126 -19.20 -3.84 14.52
N ARG A 127 -19.04 -2.56 14.16
CA ARG A 127 -20.14 -1.72 13.69
C ARG A 127 -20.25 -1.83 12.17
N HIS A 128 -21.35 -2.41 11.72
CA HIS A 128 -21.67 -2.50 10.30
C HIS A 128 -22.09 -1.11 9.77
N ASP A 129 -21.47 -0.70 8.67
CA ASP A 129 -21.86 0.49 7.93
C ASP A 129 -22.13 0.10 6.47
N PRO A 130 -23.39 0.20 5.98
CA PRO A 130 -23.71 -0.12 4.60
C PRO A 130 -22.95 0.71 3.56
N ALA A 131 -22.49 1.92 3.89
CA ALA A 131 -21.68 2.74 3.01
C ALA A 131 -20.23 2.24 2.92
N TYR A 132 -19.77 1.45 3.90
CA TYR A 132 -18.42 0.90 3.99
C TYR A 132 -18.45 -0.61 4.33
N PRO A 133 -19.06 -1.45 3.48
CA PRO A 133 -19.41 -2.83 3.83
C PRO A 133 -18.19 -3.77 3.93
N THR A 134 -17.09 -3.46 3.24
CA THR A 134 -15.92 -4.35 3.14
C THR A 134 -14.89 -4.08 4.23
N TRP A 135 -14.48 -2.82 4.39
CA TRP A 135 -13.34 -2.44 5.23
C TRP A 135 -13.74 -1.64 6.47
N LYS A 136 -15.04 -1.53 6.77
CA LYS A 136 -15.60 -0.65 7.81
C LYS A 136 -15.28 0.82 7.54
N ARG A 137 -15.96 1.72 8.27
CA ARG A 137 -15.72 3.16 8.19
C ARG A 137 -14.35 3.55 8.76
N TYR A 138 -13.93 2.84 9.81
CA TYR A 138 -12.60 2.93 10.41
C TYR A 138 -11.97 1.53 10.33
N PRO A 139 -11.05 1.30 9.36
CA PRO A 139 -10.50 -0.04 9.11
C PRO A 139 -9.46 -0.47 10.15
N THR A 140 -8.83 0.49 10.82
CA THR A 140 -7.81 0.27 11.85
C THR A 140 -8.18 1.02 13.11
N GLY A 141 -7.74 0.50 14.25
CA GLY A 141 -8.00 1.10 15.55
C GLY A 141 -6.84 1.95 16.07
N ASP A 142 -7.10 2.72 17.12
CA ASP A 142 -6.09 3.41 17.94
C ASP A 142 -6.33 3.04 19.41
N LEU A 143 -5.34 2.41 20.04
CA LEU A 143 -5.42 1.89 21.42
C LEU A 143 -5.80 2.96 22.44
N VAL A 144 -5.24 4.17 22.31
CA VAL A 144 -5.50 5.26 23.26
C VAL A 144 -6.90 5.80 23.04
N ALA A 145 -7.30 6.02 21.80
CA ALA A 145 -8.64 6.53 21.50
C ALA A 145 -9.75 5.52 21.83
N LEU A 146 -9.49 4.22 21.68
CA LEU A 146 -10.42 3.17 22.14
C LEU A 146 -10.60 3.22 23.66
N GLU A 147 -9.53 3.37 24.44
CA GLU A 147 -9.62 3.52 25.90
C GLU A 147 -10.41 4.78 26.29
N ILE A 148 -10.20 5.91 25.61
CA ILE A 148 -11.00 7.11 25.84
C ILE A 148 -12.47 6.88 25.49
N ALA A 149 -12.76 6.17 24.38
CA ALA A 149 -14.13 5.86 23.99
C ALA A 149 -14.88 5.02 25.05
N GLU A 150 -14.18 4.09 25.71
CA GLU A 150 -14.76 3.27 26.80
C GLU A 150 -15.16 4.09 28.03
N THR A 151 -14.56 5.26 28.26
CA THR A 151 -14.94 6.16 29.36
C THR A 151 -16.26 6.91 29.10
N GLY A 152 -16.78 6.88 27.88
CA GLY A 152 -17.97 7.63 27.47
C GLY A 152 -17.74 9.13 27.24
N LEU A 153 -16.48 9.61 27.29
CA LEU A 153 -16.14 10.98 26.91
C LEU A 153 -16.38 11.19 25.41
N SER A 154 -16.76 12.41 25.03
CA SER A 154 -16.94 12.83 23.65
C SER A 154 -16.52 14.28 23.43
N GLY A 155 -16.41 14.71 22.17
CA GLY A 155 -16.11 16.09 21.81
C GLY A 155 -14.71 16.56 22.26
N PRO A 156 -14.52 17.87 22.44
CA PRO A 156 -13.21 18.44 22.78
C PRO A 156 -12.58 17.89 24.08
N ILE A 157 -13.40 17.48 25.06
CA ILE A 157 -12.88 16.91 26.32
C ILE A 157 -12.29 15.51 26.10
N ALA A 158 -12.87 14.70 25.20
CA ALA A 158 -12.30 13.41 24.84
C ALA A 158 -10.98 13.58 24.10
N VAL A 159 -10.89 14.55 23.18
CA VAL A 159 -9.65 14.88 22.48
C VAL A 159 -8.56 15.33 23.47
N ALA A 160 -8.90 16.18 24.44
CA ALA A 160 -7.96 16.60 25.47
C ALA A 160 -7.47 15.42 26.33
N ALA A 161 -8.38 14.52 26.73
CA ALA A 161 -8.03 13.31 27.48
C ALA A 161 -7.14 12.35 26.66
N TYR A 162 -7.43 12.21 25.35
CA TYR A 162 -6.59 11.47 24.43
C TYR A 162 -5.18 12.06 24.36
N MET A 163 -5.04 13.37 24.16
CA MET A 163 -3.73 14.03 24.03
C MET A 163 -2.87 13.90 25.29
N ASP A 164 -3.50 13.97 26.47
CA ASP A 164 -2.82 13.77 27.76
C ASP A 164 -2.37 12.31 27.93
N LEU A 165 -3.24 11.35 27.64
CA LEU A 165 -2.92 9.92 27.77
C LEU A 165 -1.88 9.46 26.74
N SER A 166 -2.01 9.89 25.48
CA SER A 166 -1.07 9.57 24.41
C SER A 166 0.31 10.14 24.69
N ALA A 167 0.41 11.36 25.23
CA ALA A 167 1.69 11.96 25.61
C ALA A 167 2.41 11.13 26.69
N ARG A 168 1.69 10.66 27.71
CA ARG A 168 2.26 9.82 28.78
C ARG A 168 2.69 8.44 28.30
N ARG A 169 2.03 7.91 27.27
CA ARG A 169 2.28 6.55 26.73
C ARG A 169 3.09 6.53 25.45
N MET A 170 3.55 7.69 24.98
CA MET A 170 4.32 7.79 23.75
C MET A 170 5.59 6.94 23.87
N PRO A 171 5.82 5.98 22.96
CA PRO A 171 7.04 5.17 23.00
C PRO A 171 8.25 5.99 22.56
N ASP A 172 9.44 5.39 22.65
CA ASP A 172 10.63 5.93 21.98
C ASP A 172 10.45 5.83 20.46
N LEU A 173 10.05 6.95 19.86
CA LEU A 173 9.77 7.05 18.43
C LEU A 173 11.04 6.94 17.59
N GLN A 174 12.17 7.37 18.15
CA GLN A 174 13.42 7.34 17.42
C GLN A 174 13.96 5.92 17.32
N ARG A 175 13.84 5.16 18.41
CA ARG A 175 14.11 3.72 18.40
C ARG A 175 13.20 2.97 17.43
N ARG A 176 11.90 3.29 17.40
CA ARG A 176 10.95 2.65 16.47
C ARG A 176 11.28 2.94 15.00
N LEU A 177 11.67 4.18 14.69
CA LEU A 177 12.12 4.53 13.35
C LEU A 177 13.37 3.73 12.97
N GLU A 178 14.35 3.59 13.87
CA GLU A 178 15.54 2.76 13.63
C GLU A 178 15.15 1.32 13.31
N ASP A 179 14.26 0.71 14.10
CA ASP A 179 13.80 -0.66 13.90
C ASP A 179 13.09 -0.83 12.53
N ASP A 180 12.22 0.12 12.15
CA ASP A 180 11.56 0.08 10.83
C ASP A 180 12.57 0.23 9.67
N LEU A 181 13.54 1.14 9.78
CA LEU A 181 14.56 1.35 8.74
C LEU A 181 15.50 0.14 8.61
N ASP A 182 15.83 -0.51 9.72
CA ASP A 182 16.62 -1.74 9.72
C ASP A 182 15.86 -2.89 9.07
N LEU A 183 14.55 -3.00 9.32
CA LEU A 183 13.69 -3.96 8.63
C LEU A 183 13.63 -3.70 7.12
N MET A 184 13.49 -2.45 6.68
CA MET A 184 13.53 -2.11 5.26
C MET A 184 14.87 -2.48 4.61
N ARG A 185 16.00 -2.20 5.28
CA ARG A 185 17.33 -2.57 4.79
C ARG A 185 17.51 -4.08 4.71
N LEU A 186 16.94 -4.83 5.66
CA LEU A 186 16.90 -6.28 5.63
C LEU A 186 16.15 -6.78 4.39
N PHE A 187 14.98 -6.21 4.08
CA PHE A 187 14.21 -6.57 2.88
C PHE A 187 14.95 -6.22 1.59
N ASP A 188 15.56 -5.04 1.51
CA ASP A 188 16.41 -4.63 0.39
C ASP A 188 17.57 -5.62 0.14
N GLY A 189 18.10 -6.24 1.20
CA GLY A 189 19.14 -7.27 1.11
C GLY A 189 18.67 -8.55 0.40
N HIS A 190 17.36 -8.81 0.36
CA HIS A 190 16.74 -9.97 -0.29
C HIS A 190 16.10 -9.65 -1.65
N CYS A 191 16.23 -8.41 -2.13
CA CYS A 191 15.54 -7.93 -3.31
C CYS A 191 16.50 -7.45 -4.41
N ASP A 192 16.09 -7.61 -5.68
CA ASP A 192 16.75 -7.02 -6.84
C ASP A 192 16.54 -5.50 -6.90
N VAL A 193 15.38 -5.05 -6.39
CA VAL A 193 15.03 -3.64 -6.17
C VAL A 193 15.29 -3.29 -4.71
N ARG A 194 15.82 -2.10 -4.45
CA ARG A 194 16.05 -1.57 -3.10
C ARG A 194 15.33 -0.24 -2.94
N ILE A 195 14.82 0.11 -1.77
CA ILE A 195 14.10 1.39 -1.54
C ILE A 195 14.47 2.09 -0.23
N ALA A 196 15.16 1.43 0.70
CA ALA A 196 15.42 1.97 2.03
C ALA A 196 16.24 3.26 2.00
N ASP A 197 17.19 3.38 1.07
CA ASP A 197 17.97 4.61 0.84
C ASP A 197 17.08 5.82 0.51
N HIS A 198 16.09 5.62 -0.35
CA HIS A 198 15.16 6.68 -0.73
C HIS A 198 14.27 7.09 0.44
N VAL A 199 13.76 6.11 1.21
CA VAL A 199 12.97 6.39 2.41
C VAL A 199 13.82 7.18 3.41
N VAL A 200 15.03 6.72 3.75
CA VAL A 200 15.94 7.42 4.68
C VAL A 200 16.17 8.87 4.27
N ALA A 201 16.35 9.12 2.98
CA ALA A 201 16.65 10.45 2.45
C ALA A 201 15.44 11.39 2.41
N ASN A 202 14.20 10.88 2.31
CA ASN A 202 13.03 11.69 1.99
C ASN A 202 11.90 11.63 3.03
N PHE A 203 11.87 10.65 3.93
CA PHE A 203 10.70 10.40 4.79
C PHE A 203 10.38 11.55 5.75
N ARG A 204 11.32 12.46 6.02
CA ARG A 204 11.07 13.64 6.86
C ARG A 204 10.45 14.78 6.08
N ASP A 205 10.68 14.83 4.78
CA ASP A 205 10.31 15.96 3.93
C ASP A 205 9.15 15.64 2.98
N GLN A 206 8.82 14.37 2.84
CA GLN A 206 7.74 13.91 1.97
C GLN A 206 6.79 12.98 2.72
N HIS A 207 5.49 13.18 2.53
CA HIS A 207 4.45 12.31 3.08
C HIS A 207 4.36 10.99 2.28
N MET A 208 5.36 10.14 2.42
CA MET A 208 5.53 8.93 1.60
C MET A 208 4.50 7.83 1.93
N PHE A 209 4.08 7.75 3.20
CA PHE A 209 3.21 6.72 3.74
C PHE A 209 1.87 7.35 4.15
N TRP A 210 0.77 6.80 3.64
CA TRP A 210 -0.59 7.23 3.99
C TRP A 210 -1.19 6.38 5.08
N THR A 211 -0.82 5.11 5.14
CA THR A 211 -1.03 4.22 6.28
C THR A 211 0.26 3.42 6.44
N ARG A 212 0.32 2.48 7.38
CA ARG A 212 1.52 1.64 7.56
C ARG A 212 2.03 0.98 6.27
N GLY A 213 1.11 0.61 5.36
CA GLY A 213 1.42 -0.13 4.13
C GLY A 213 0.90 0.52 2.85
N HIS A 214 0.17 1.64 2.94
CA HIS A 214 -0.30 2.40 1.78
C HIS A 214 0.61 3.60 1.52
N MET A 215 0.89 3.85 0.26
CA MET A 215 1.89 4.79 -0.19
C MET A 215 1.26 5.96 -0.93
N SER A 216 1.94 7.11 -0.89
CA SER A 216 1.67 8.24 -1.78
C SER A 216 2.01 7.93 -3.24
N ALA A 217 1.52 8.77 -4.15
CA ALA A 217 1.93 8.76 -5.55
C ALA A 217 3.44 8.84 -5.75
N ALA A 218 4.12 9.73 -5.01
CA ALA A 218 5.56 9.92 -5.13
C ALA A 218 6.35 8.67 -4.73
N ALA A 219 5.96 8.02 -3.63
CA ALA A 219 6.60 6.79 -3.20
C ALA A 219 6.34 5.62 -4.16
N MET A 220 5.12 5.50 -4.71
CA MET A 220 4.81 4.45 -5.67
C MET A 220 5.56 4.66 -6.99
N ARG A 221 5.70 5.91 -7.42
CA ARG A 221 6.50 6.30 -8.58
C ARG A 221 7.94 5.89 -8.43
N GLU A 222 8.56 6.14 -7.27
CA GLU A 222 9.94 5.69 -7.04
C GLU A 222 10.06 4.17 -7.09
N LEU A 223 9.11 3.43 -6.47
CA LEU A 223 9.11 1.97 -6.55
C LEU A 223 8.97 1.50 -8.00
N ALA A 224 7.99 2.03 -8.75
CA ALA A 224 7.75 1.70 -10.14
C ALA A 224 8.97 2.01 -11.02
N ARG A 225 9.65 3.13 -10.78
CA ARG A 225 10.87 3.53 -11.48
C ARG A 225 11.98 2.50 -11.30
N ARG A 226 12.26 2.09 -10.06
CA ARG A 226 13.30 1.09 -9.77
C ARG A 226 12.93 -0.31 -10.26
N VAL A 227 11.65 -0.67 -10.19
CA VAL A 227 11.14 -1.94 -10.74
C VAL A 227 11.26 -1.95 -12.26
N ALA A 228 10.89 -0.86 -12.95
CA ALA A 228 11.03 -0.72 -14.40
C ALA A 228 12.51 -0.80 -14.83
N ASP A 229 13.43 -0.26 -14.02
CA ASP A 229 14.88 -0.36 -14.24
C ASP A 229 15.39 -1.79 -14.28
N GLN A 230 14.87 -2.64 -13.39
CA GLN A 230 15.15 -4.07 -13.39
C GLN A 230 14.42 -4.78 -14.54
N ALA A 231 13.12 -4.52 -14.70
CA ALA A 231 12.26 -5.20 -15.66
C ALA A 231 12.74 -5.03 -17.10
N ARG A 232 13.21 -3.84 -17.49
CA ARG A 232 13.65 -3.58 -18.87
C ARG A 232 14.84 -4.43 -19.32
N ARG A 233 15.63 -4.98 -18.37
CA ARG A 233 16.69 -5.96 -18.69
C ARG A 233 16.13 -7.27 -19.25
N VAL A 234 14.84 -7.53 -19.03
CA VAL A 234 14.11 -8.73 -19.42
C VAL A 234 13.12 -8.45 -20.54
N ILE A 235 12.28 -7.42 -20.39
CA ILE A 235 11.14 -7.14 -21.28
C ILE A 235 11.37 -5.97 -22.25
N GLY A 236 12.57 -5.37 -22.22
CA GLY A 236 12.95 -4.25 -23.07
C GLY A 236 12.46 -2.89 -22.60
N GLY A 237 12.63 -1.89 -23.47
CA GLY A 237 12.35 -0.48 -23.17
C GLY A 237 13.60 0.35 -22.86
N GLN A 238 13.43 1.67 -22.89
CA GLN A 238 14.45 2.69 -22.72
C GLN A 238 14.22 3.44 -21.41
N ALA A 239 15.29 3.61 -20.62
CA ALA A 239 15.20 4.28 -19.32
C ALA A 239 14.55 5.66 -19.40
N GLN A 240 14.96 6.49 -20.37
CA GLN A 240 14.42 7.83 -20.54
C GLN A 240 12.93 7.83 -20.88
N ARG A 241 12.47 6.87 -21.68
CA ARG A 241 11.05 6.77 -22.04
C ARG A 241 10.22 6.26 -20.87
N ALA A 242 10.74 5.31 -20.10
CA ALA A 242 10.09 4.84 -18.87
C ALA A 242 9.85 5.99 -17.87
N GLU A 243 10.84 6.85 -17.64
CA GLU A 243 10.67 8.04 -16.77
C GLU A 243 9.53 8.94 -17.30
N LEU A 244 9.52 9.25 -18.60
CA LEU A 244 8.47 10.07 -19.21
C LEU A 244 7.08 9.44 -19.10
N CYS A 245 6.97 8.12 -19.28
CA CYS A 245 5.70 7.39 -19.14
C CYS A 245 5.18 7.43 -17.70
N LEU A 246 6.07 7.19 -16.73
CA LEU A 246 5.70 7.26 -15.31
C LEU A 246 5.29 8.69 -14.94
N ASP A 247 6.03 9.71 -15.39
CA ASP A 247 5.71 11.14 -15.23
C ASP A 247 4.37 11.52 -15.85
N ALA A 248 4.06 10.99 -17.03
CA ALA A 248 2.79 11.22 -17.71
C ALA A 248 1.60 10.45 -17.11
N ALA A 249 1.81 9.51 -16.18
CA ALA A 249 0.75 8.80 -15.47
C ALA A 249 0.06 9.72 -14.43
N MET A 250 -0.50 10.84 -14.89
CA MET A 250 -1.00 11.96 -14.09
C MET A 250 -2.20 11.60 -13.20
N ASP A 251 -2.95 10.54 -13.53
CA ASP A 251 -4.15 10.14 -12.78
C ASP A 251 -3.85 9.22 -11.58
N PHE A 252 -2.56 9.01 -11.24
CA PHE A 252 -2.18 8.23 -10.08
C PHE A 252 -2.01 9.11 -8.84
N GLU A 253 -3.04 9.18 -8.01
CA GLU A 253 -3.04 10.01 -6.80
C GLU A 253 -2.34 9.32 -5.60
N GLY A 254 -2.11 8.01 -5.66
CA GLY A 254 -1.57 7.18 -4.58
C GLY A 254 -2.44 5.98 -4.28
N MET A 255 -2.23 5.34 -3.13
CA MET A 255 -2.97 4.14 -2.71
C MET A 255 -4.27 4.46 -1.94
N GLY A 256 -5.31 4.86 -2.70
CA GLY A 256 -6.68 5.00 -2.20
C GLY A 256 -7.03 6.40 -1.67
N GLY A 257 -8.17 6.52 -1.00
CA GLY A 257 -8.67 7.81 -0.49
C GLY A 257 -8.41 8.03 1.00
N VAL A 258 -7.51 7.27 1.63
CA VAL A 258 -7.33 7.29 3.09
C VAL A 258 -5.88 7.58 3.44
N GLN A 259 -5.70 8.67 4.20
CA GLN A 259 -4.47 9.10 4.84
C GLN A 259 -4.73 9.09 6.34
N MET A 260 -4.08 8.19 7.06
CA MET A 260 -4.15 8.12 8.52
C MET A 260 -3.43 9.33 9.12
N PRO A 261 -4.12 10.16 9.93
CA PRO A 261 -3.50 11.33 10.53
C PRO A 261 -2.30 10.96 11.42
N VAL A 262 -1.20 11.70 11.26
CA VAL A 262 -0.01 11.55 12.11
C VAL A 262 -0.19 12.38 13.38
N HIS A 263 0.04 11.76 14.54
CA HIS A 263 -0.05 12.42 15.83
C HIS A 263 0.94 13.61 15.92
N PRO A 264 0.57 14.80 16.44
CA PRO A 264 1.45 15.97 16.48
C PRO A 264 2.78 15.72 17.20
N LEU A 265 2.77 15.03 18.34
CA LEU A 265 4.00 14.62 19.04
C LEU A 265 4.88 13.65 18.23
N VAL A 266 4.29 12.83 17.34
CA VAL A 266 5.05 11.96 16.44
C VAL A 266 5.72 12.80 15.35
N ALA A 267 4.97 13.73 14.75
CA ALA A 267 5.51 14.64 13.75
C ALA A 267 6.68 15.49 14.29
N ASP A 268 6.55 16.02 15.50
CA ASP A 268 7.59 16.80 16.17
C ASP A 268 8.84 15.94 16.48
N ALA A 269 8.66 14.80 17.15
CA ALA A 269 9.76 13.94 17.55
C ALA A 269 10.57 13.41 16.35
N LEU A 270 9.90 13.06 15.25
CA LEU A 270 10.54 12.56 14.03
C LEU A 270 10.98 13.67 13.07
N LYS A 271 10.63 14.94 13.37
CA LYS A 271 10.93 16.14 12.58
C LYS A 271 10.35 16.10 11.17
N LEU A 272 9.06 15.80 11.06
CA LEU A 272 8.34 15.68 9.78
C LEU A 272 7.92 17.07 9.29
N SER A 273 8.61 17.62 8.29
CA SER A 273 8.36 18.98 7.79
C SER A 273 7.04 19.11 7.02
N TYR A 274 6.51 17.99 6.50
CA TYR A 274 5.22 17.96 5.82
C TYR A 274 4.03 17.88 6.78
N CYS A 275 4.22 17.82 8.10
CA CYS A 275 3.13 17.74 9.09
C CYS A 275 3.01 19.02 9.96
N PRO A 276 2.64 20.17 9.38
CA PRO A 276 2.32 21.35 10.20
C PRO A 276 1.07 21.10 11.07
N PRO A 277 0.87 21.87 12.16
CA PRO A 277 -0.23 21.64 13.11
C PRO A 277 -1.64 21.66 12.51
N ASP A 278 -1.84 22.40 11.42
CA ASP A 278 -3.10 22.58 10.71
C ASP A 278 -3.25 21.65 9.49
N ARG A 279 -2.32 20.70 9.30
CA ARG A 279 -2.39 19.72 8.21
C ARG A 279 -3.71 18.96 8.27
N THR A 280 -4.39 18.93 7.12
CA THR A 280 -5.50 18.02 6.88
C THR A 280 -5.03 16.74 6.18
N TYR A 281 -5.78 15.67 6.41
CA TYR A 281 -5.58 14.35 5.85
C TYR A 281 -6.85 13.92 5.15
N GLN A 282 -6.69 13.31 3.98
CA GLN A 282 -7.81 12.76 3.23
C GLN A 282 -8.39 11.54 3.94
N TRP A 283 -9.69 11.52 4.17
CA TRP A 283 -10.39 10.36 4.71
C TRP A 283 -11.64 10.06 3.88
N ALA A 284 -11.50 9.15 2.92
CA ALA A 284 -12.44 8.93 1.84
C ALA A 284 -12.75 10.23 1.07
N THR A 285 -13.96 10.77 1.22
CA THR A 285 -14.40 12.03 0.62
C THR A 285 -14.17 13.25 1.51
N GLN A 286 -13.66 13.04 2.73
CA GLN A 286 -13.47 14.07 3.75
C GLN A 286 -12.02 14.56 3.83
N GLN A 287 -11.84 15.70 4.49
CA GLN A 287 -10.55 16.27 4.84
C GLN A 287 -10.60 16.69 6.30
N TRP A 288 -9.74 16.12 7.13
CA TRP A 288 -9.72 16.40 8.57
C TRP A 288 -8.31 16.64 9.07
N THR A 289 -8.18 17.55 10.02
CA THR A 289 -7.01 17.63 10.89
C THR A 289 -6.93 16.40 11.78
N PHE A 290 -5.76 16.21 12.42
CA PHE A 290 -5.58 15.15 13.42
C PHE A 290 -6.66 15.20 14.52
N TYR A 291 -6.95 16.39 15.05
CA TYR A 291 -7.89 16.56 16.16
C TYR A 291 -9.33 16.22 15.76
N GLU A 292 -9.77 16.64 14.58
CA GLU A 292 -11.09 16.31 14.04
C GLU A 292 -11.23 14.81 13.80
N TYR A 293 -10.20 14.17 13.25
CA TYR A 293 -10.21 12.72 13.07
C TYR A 293 -10.33 11.97 14.40
N ILE A 294 -9.52 12.32 15.40
CA ILE A 294 -9.56 11.64 16.71
C ILE A 294 -10.89 11.85 17.41
N GLU A 295 -11.46 13.05 17.39
CA GLU A 295 -12.79 13.32 17.94
C GLU A 295 -13.85 12.37 17.33
N ARG A 296 -13.85 12.28 15.99
CA ARG A 296 -14.77 11.42 15.23
C ARG A 296 -14.53 9.95 15.46
N TYR A 297 -13.27 9.53 15.51
CA TYR A 297 -12.89 8.14 15.74
C TYR A 297 -13.28 7.67 17.16
N ILE A 298 -13.07 8.49 18.19
CA ILE A 298 -13.50 8.20 19.57
C ILE A 298 -15.02 8.03 19.62
N ALA A 299 -15.77 8.98 19.04
CA ALA A 299 -17.23 8.93 19.00
C ALA A 299 -17.78 7.81 18.09
N TYR A 300 -16.94 7.23 17.23
CA TYR A 300 -17.33 6.40 16.09
C TYR A 300 -18.40 7.12 15.24
N ASP A 301 -18.05 8.31 14.79
CA ASP A 301 -18.96 9.17 14.02
C ASP A 301 -19.21 8.61 12.61
N THR A 302 -20.49 8.44 12.27
CA THR A 302 -21.01 7.94 10.98
C THR A 302 -21.81 8.99 10.21
N SER A 303 -21.78 10.26 10.61
CA SER A 303 -22.65 11.33 10.07
C SER A 303 -22.15 11.98 8.77
N TRP A 304 -21.14 11.40 8.12
CA TRP A 304 -20.44 11.94 6.94
C TRP A 304 -20.36 10.95 5.78
#